data_AF-A0A944K6L9-F1
#
_entry.id   AF-A0A944K6L9-F1
#
_cell.length_a   1.000
_cell.length_b   1.000
_cell.length_c   1.000
_cell.angle_alpha   90.00
_cell.angle_beta   90.00
_cell.angle_gamma   90.00
#
_symmetry.space_group_name_H-M   'P 1'
#
loop_
_entity.id
_entity.type
_entity.pdbx_description
1 polymer ?
#
loop_
_entity_poly.entity_id
_entity_poly.type
_entity_poly.pdbx_seq_one_letter_code
_entity_poly.pdbx_strand_id
1 'polypeptide(L)'
;MPIAPDLIALRRYTPEGGSHNLIVKHGNWSCGTPDTDGADGAHFGPVGKETFIPIAEAAQTTATAPIVAGAEPKTISLLELIAWVTAHPDSGLPFRYHLGADGAIDTLDEIHLP
;
A
#
# COMPACT_ATOMS: atom_id res chain seq x y z
N MET A 1 10.64 -13.17 -11.77
CA MET A 1 10.36 -11.74 -12.02
C MET A 1 11.08 -10.91 -10.96
N PRO A 2 11.68 -9.77 -11.33
CA PRO A 2 12.31 -8.89 -10.36
C PRO A 2 11.27 -8.38 -9.36
N ILE A 3 11.66 -8.25 -8.10
CA ILE A 3 10.84 -7.59 -7.08
C ILE A 3 10.76 -6.11 -7.45
N ALA A 4 9.56 -5.55 -7.62
CA ALA A 4 9.40 -4.11 -7.71
C ALA A 4 9.70 -3.53 -6.31
N PRO A 5 10.84 -2.85 -6.12
CA PRO A 5 11.30 -2.48 -4.78
C PRO A 5 10.37 -1.46 -4.11
N ASP A 6 9.64 -0.69 -4.91
CA ASP A 6 8.74 0.38 -4.52
C ASP A 6 7.28 -0.06 -4.36
N LEU A 7 6.97 -1.36 -4.52
CA LEU A 7 5.62 -1.89 -4.34
C LEU A 7 5.48 -2.70 -3.06
N ILE A 8 4.43 -2.39 -2.32
CA ILE A 8 4.14 -2.99 -1.02
C ILE A 8 2.65 -3.33 -0.89
N ALA A 9 2.36 -4.45 -0.24
CA ALA A 9 1.05 -4.77 0.29
C ALA A 9 0.96 -4.19 1.71
N LEU A 10 0.11 -3.19 1.91
CA LEU A 10 -0.15 -2.63 3.23
C LEU A 10 -1.01 -3.59 4.05
N ARG A 11 -0.56 -3.98 5.25
CA ARG A 11 -1.28 -4.94 6.09
C ARG A 11 -1.73 -4.35 7.41
N ARG A 12 -0.81 -3.75 8.16
CA ARG A 12 -1.06 -3.30 9.54
C ARG A 12 -0.27 -2.03 9.82
N TYR A 13 -0.60 -1.40 10.95
CA TYR A 13 0.07 -0.21 11.46
C TYR A 13 0.54 -0.47 12.90
N THR A 14 1.69 0.11 13.28
CA THR A 14 2.18 0.12 14.66
C THR A 14 2.82 1.47 15.02
N PRO A 15 2.52 2.05 16.19
CA PRO A 15 3.22 3.24 16.71
C PRO A 15 4.52 2.91 17.47
N GLU A 16 4.96 1.65 17.45
CA GLU A 16 6.16 1.23 18.21
C GLU A 16 7.41 2.03 17.84
N GLY A 17 8.22 2.35 18.85
CA GLY A 17 9.46 3.12 18.67
C GLY A 17 9.28 4.64 18.62
N GLY A 18 8.07 5.16 18.85
CA GLY A 18 7.80 6.61 18.85
C GLY A 18 7.67 7.20 17.44
N SER A 19 7.46 6.36 16.43
CA SER A 19 7.27 6.73 15.03
C SER A 19 6.13 5.91 14.44
N HIS A 20 5.43 6.47 13.45
CA HIS A 20 4.41 5.74 12.72
C HIS A 20 5.08 4.72 11.80
N ASN A 21 4.79 3.43 12.00
CA ASN A 21 5.34 2.36 11.17
C ASN A 21 4.23 1.59 10.47
N LEU A 22 4.41 1.35 9.18
CA LEU A 22 3.56 0.46 8.39
C LEU A 22 4.18 -0.92 8.36
N ILE A 23 3.37 -1.94 8.64
CA ILE A 23 3.72 -3.35 8.46
C ILE A 23 3.26 -3.74 7.07
N VAL A 24 4.23 -4.07 6.24
CA VAL A 24 4.02 -4.30 4.80
C VAL A 24 4.65 -5.61 4.37
N LYS A 25 4.24 -6.10 3.20
CA LYS A 25 4.99 -7.12 2.47
C LYS A 25 5.32 -6.58 1.09
N HIS A 26 6.57 -6.67 0.66
CA HIS A 26 6.86 -6.42 -0.74
C HIS A 26 6.10 -7.41 -1.61
N GLY A 27 5.71 -7.00 -2.81
CA GLY A 27 4.89 -7.82 -3.69
C GLY A 27 5.34 -7.70 -5.12
N ASN A 28 4.82 -8.61 -5.95
CA ASN A 28 5.00 -8.55 -7.39
C ASN A 28 3.65 -8.68 -8.08
N TRP A 29 3.55 -7.99 -9.20
CA TRP A 29 2.50 -8.26 -10.17
C TRP A 29 2.81 -9.59 -10.84
N SER A 30 1.86 -10.51 -10.73
CA SER A 30 1.83 -11.72 -11.53
C SER A 30 0.91 -11.49 -12.71
N CYS A 31 1.37 -11.80 -13.92
CA CYS A 31 0.48 -11.89 -15.08
C CYS A 31 -0.35 -13.18 -14.92
N GLY A 32 -1.58 -13.05 -14.41
CA GLY A 32 -2.56 -14.13 -14.53
C GLY A 32 -3.05 -14.24 -15.97
N THR A 33 -3.61 -15.39 -16.32
CA THR A 33 -4.40 -15.52 -17.54
C THR A 33 -5.57 -14.54 -17.49
N PRO A 34 -5.89 -13.84 -18.60
CA PRO A 34 -7.08 -13.01 -18.67
C PRO A 34 -8.29 -13.82 -18.21
N ASP A 35 -9.11 -13.23 -17.35
CA ASP A 35 -10.39 -13.83 -17.03
C ASP A 35 -11.35 -13.72 -18.22
N THR A 36 -12.54 -14.31 -18.09
CA THR A 36 -13.55 -14.33 -19.16
C THR A 36 -14.02 -12.93 -19.59
N ASP A 37 -13.70 -11.88 -18.81
CA ASP A 37 -14.08 -10.49 -19.06
C ASP A 37 -12.95 -9.67 -19.72
N GLY A 38 -11.82 -10.29 -20.04
CA GLY A 38 -10.75 -9.66 -20.82
C GLY A 38 -9.91 -8.65 -20.03
N ALA A 39 -10.07 -8.59 -18.71
CA ALA A 39 -9.09 -7.93 -17.85
C ALA A 39 -7.80 -8.76 -17.86
N ASP A 40 -6.64 -8.11 -18.04
CA ASP A 40 -5.37 -8.76 -17.77
C ASP A 40 -5.45 -9.30 -16.35
N GLY A 41 -5.31 -10.62 -16.14
CA GLY A 41 -5.42 -11.28 -14.83
C GLY A 41 -4.28 -10.91 -13.87
N ALA A 42 -3.78 -9.67 -13.96
CA ALA A 42 -2.70 -9.11 -13.20
C ALA A 42 -3.09 -9.06 -11.72
N HIS A 43 -2.54 -9.98 -10.94
CA HIS A 43 -2.77 -10.03 -9.51
C HIS A 43 -1.50 -9.61 -8.78
N PHE A 44 -1.62 -8.63 -7.88
CA PHE A 44 -0.56 -8.29 -6.95
C PHE A 44 -0.54 -9.31 -5.81
N GLY A 45 0.52 -10.09 -5.74
CA GLY A 45 0.74 -11.06 -4.68
C GLY A 45 1.82 -10.58 -3.71
N PRO A 46 1.57 -10.54 -2.39
CA PRO A 46 2.63 -10.30 -1.42
C PRO A 46 3.64 -11.46 -1.48
N VAL A 47 4.93 -11.13 -1.58
CA VAL A 47 6.04 -12.08 -1.59
C VAL A 47 7.01 -11.81 -0.45
N GLY A 48 7.62 -12.86 0.09
CA GLY A 48 8.63 -12.72 1.14
C GLY A 48 8.06 -12.43 2.54
N LYS A 49 8.87 -11.75 3.36
CA LYS A 49 8.61 -11.52 4.79
C LYS A 49 7.95 -10.18 5.03
N GLU A 50 7.26 -10.06 6.16
CA GLU A 50 6.79 -8.76 6.63
C GLU A 50 7.97 -7.86 6.99
N THR A 51 7.86 -6.60 6.60
CA THR A 51 8.83 -5.55 6.88
C THR A 51 8.13 -4.37 7.52
N PHE A 52 8.90 -3.59 8.28
CA PHE A 52 8.43 -2.36 8.93
C PHE A 52 9.06 -1.19 8.18
N ILE A 53 8.23 -0.26 7.73
CA ILE A 53 8.70 0.97 7.08
C ILE A 53 8.10 2.16 7.83
N PRO A 54 8.93 3.10 8.32
CA PRO A 54 8.43 4.31 8.95
C PRO A 54 7.71 5.18 7.91
N ILE A 55 6.67 5.90 8.34
CA ILE A 55 5.94 6.87 7.52
C ILE A 55 5.95 8.23 8.21
N ALA A 56 6.20 9.28 7.43
CA ALA A 56 6.19 10.65 7.92
C ALA A 56 4.75 11.09 8.22
N GLU A 57 4.57 11.90 9.27
CA GLU A 57 3.25 12.45 9.61
C GLU A 57 2.67 13.32 8.48
N ALA A 58 3.55 13.98 7.72
CA ALA A 58 3.21 14.80 6.57
C ALA A 58 3.20 14.03 5.23
N ALA A 59 3.19 12.69 5.26
CA ALA A 59 3.23 11.89 4.04
C ALA A 59 2.02 12.18 3.13
N GLN A 60 2.29 12.41 1.85
CA GLN A 60 1.25 12.54 0.83
C GLN A 60 0.70 11.16 0.51
N THR A 61 -0.50 10.85 1.02
CA THR A 61 -1.14 9.55 0.80
C THR A 61 -2.29 9.69 -0.18
N THR A 62 -2.29 8.91 -1.25
CA THR A 62 -3.40 8.80 -2.20
C THR A 62 -4.03 7.43 -2.08
N ALA A 63 -5.35 7.38 -1.92
CA ALA A 63 -6.10 6.14 -1.79
C ALA A 63 -7.37 6.14 -2.64
N THR A 64 -7.89 4.96 -2.96
CA THR A 64 -9.08 4.69 -3.78
C THR A 64 -10.07 3.81 -2.99
N ALA A 65 -11.14 3.32 -3.62
CA ALA A 65 -11.97 2.29 -3.00
C ALA A 65 -11.16 1.00 -2.78
N PRO A 66 -11.26 0.34 -1.61
CA PRO A 66 -12.27 0.53 -0.56
C PRO A 66 -11.88 1.50 0.58
N ILE A 67 -10.71 2.13 0.53
CA ILE A 67 -10.23 3.04 1.59
C ILE A 67 -11.07 4.31 1.64
N VAL A 68 -11.31 4.90 0.48
CA VAL A 68 -12.19 6.06 0.30
C VAL A 68 -13.41 5.68 -0.52
N ALA A 69 -14.52 6.39 -0.30
CA ALA A 69 -15.70 6.20 -1.14
C ALA A 69 -15.47 6.80 -2.55
N GLY A 70 -15.68 5.97 -3.57
CA GLY A 70 -15.62 6.36 -4.99
C GLY A 70 -14.52 5.64 -5.78
N ALA A 71 -14.61 5.70 -7.11
CA ALA A 71 -13.62 5.10 -8.01
C ALA A 71 -12.41 6.02 -8.28
N GLU A 72 -12.47 7.29 -7.87
CA GLU A 72 -11.40 8.25 -8.09
C GLU A 72 -10.41 8.26 -6.92
N PRO A 73 -9.10 8.30 -7.20
CA PRO A 73 -8.08 8.47 -6.17
C PRO A 73 -8.26 9.79 -5.43
N LYS A 74 -8.13 9.77 -4.09
CA LYS A 74 -8.22 10.94 -3.21
C LYS A 74 -7.01 11.00 -2.30
N THR A 75 -6.51 12.20 -2.10
CA THR A 75 -5.50 12.45 -1.06
C THR A 75 -6.15 12.34 0.31
N ILE A 76 -5.57 11.52 1.18
CA ILE A 76 -5.99 11.30 2.56
C ILE A 76 -4.85 11.64 3.52
N SER A 77 -5.21 11.95 4.76
CA SER A 77 -4.24 12.11 5.84
C SER A 77 -3.70 10.76 6.32
N LEU A 78 -2.54 10.79 6.98
CA LEU A 78 -1.99 9.60 7.65
C LEU A 78 -2.99 9.03 8.69
N LEU A 79 -3.73 9.88 9.40
CA LEU A 79 -4.70 9.44 10.39
C LEU A 79 -5.87 8.66 9.77
N GLU A 80 -6.37 9.10 8.62
CA GLU A 80 -7.42 8.38 7.88
C GLU A 80 -6.92 7.02 7.40
N LEU A 81 -5.69 6.95 6.89
CA LEU A 81 -5.06 5.68 6.51
C LEU A 81 -4.92 4.76 7.73
N ILE A 82 -4.39 5.26 8.86
CA ILE A 82 -4.22 4.50 10.10
C ILE A 82 -5.57 3.97 10.58
N ALA A 83 -6.60 4.82 10.62
CA ALA A 83 -7.93 4.43 11.04
C ALA A 83 -8.47 3.29 10.16
N TRP A 84 -8.29 3.39 8.84
CA TRP A 84 -8.75 2.37 7.90
C TRP A 84 -7.99 1.05 8.05
N VAL A 85 -6.65 1.08 8.09
CA VAL A 85 -5.79 -0.11 8.24
C VAL A 85 -6.01 -0.80 9.58
N THR A 86 -6.27 -0.03 10.63
CA THR A 86 -6.59 -0.59 11.96
C THR A 86 -7.94 -1.31 11.95
N ALA A 87 -8.92 -0.79 11.20
CA ALA A 87 -10.22 -1.43 11.02
C ALA A 87 -10.18 -2.62 10.04
N HIS A 88 -9.26 -2.62 9.08
CA HIS A 88 -9.11 -3.63 8.02
C HIS A 88 -7.69 -4.20 7.98
N PRO A 89 -7.25 -4.89 9.04
CA PRO A 89 -5.93 -5.50 9.06
C PRO A 89 -5.82 -6.59 8.00
N ASP A 90 -4.62 -6.76 7.44
CA ASP A 90 -4.29 -7.77 6.44
C ASP A 90 -5.08 -7.67 5.12
N SER A 91 -5.65 -6.50 4.81
CA SER A 91 -6.29 -6.21 3.52
C SER A 91 -5.35 -6.44 2.34
N GLY A 92 -4.06 -6.12 2.50
CA GLY A 92 -3.03 -6.40 1.50
C GLY A 92 -3.12 -5.52 0.26
N LEU A 93 -3.75 -4.34 0.38
CA LEU A 93 -3.90 -3.41 -0.74
C LEU A 93 -2.53 -2.96 -1.27
N PRO A 94 -2.36 -2.92 -2.60
CA PRO A 94 -1.10 -2.54 -3.22
C PRO A 94 -0.89 -1.02 -3.16
N PHE A 95 0.25 -0.62 -2.62
CA PHE A 95 0.72 0.75 -2.63
C PHE A 95 2.09 0.86 -3.29
N ARG A 96 2.30 1.97 -3.98
CA ARG A 96 3.60 2.48 -4.31
C ARG A 96 4.06 3.43 -3.21
N TYR A 97 5.30 3.30 -2.76
CA TYR A 97 5.86 4.21 -1.77
C TYR A 97 7.12 4.90 -2.28
N HIS A 98 7.35 6.11 -1.79
CA HIS A 98 8.60 6.85 -1.94
C HIS A 98 9.16 7.17 -0.56
N LEU A 99 10.49 7.10 -0.42
CA LEU A 99 11.19 7.44 0.82
C LEU A 99 11.78 8.84 0.73
N GLY A 100 11.51 9.64 1.76
CA GLY A 100 12.13 10.94 1.95
C GLY A 100 13.59 10.84 2.38
N ALA A 101 14.21 12.01 2.58
CA ALA A 101 15.62 12.11 2.99
C ALA A 101 15.93 11.52 4.38
N ASP A 102 14.91 11.38 5.23
CA ASP A 102 14.96 10.76 6.55
C ASP A 102 14.75 9.23 6.52
N GLY A 103 14.49 8.65 5.34
CA GLY A 103 14.21 7.23 5.17
C GLY A 103 12.80 6.82 5.60
N ALA A 104 11.92 7.76 5.90
CA ALA A 104 10.50 7.52 6.11
C ALA A 104 9.72 7.69 4.79
N ILE A 105 8.56 7.06 4.70
CA ILE A 105 7.66 7.25 3.57
C ILE A 105 7.17 8.70 3.59
N ASP A 106 7.46 9.43 2.52
CA ASP A 106 6.93 10.80 2.30
C ASP A 106 5.76 10.80 1.31
N THR A 107 5.62 9.75 0.51
CA THR A 107 4.57 9.60 -0.51
C THR A 107 4.11 8.16 -0.56
N LEU A 108 2.79 7.95 -0.54
CA LEU A 108 2.17 6.63 -0.55
C LEU A 108 0.94 6.63 -1.48
N ASP A 109 1.05 6.02 -2.65
CA ASP A 109 -0.02 6.02 -3.65
C ASP A 109 -0.59 4.61 -3.83
N GLU A 110 -1.90 4.46 -3.62
CA GLU A 110 -2.60 3.20 -3.89
C GLU A 110 -2.61 2.92 -5.39
N ILE A 111 -2.19 1.71 -5.78
CA ILE A 111 -2.24 1.29 -7.17
C ILE A 111 -3.57 0.59 -7.43
N HIS A 112 -4.40 1.22 -8.25
CA HIS A 112 -5.57 0.58 -8.82
C HIS A 112 -5.18 -0.05 -10.17
N LEU A 113 -5.37 -1.36 -10.32
CA LEU A 113 -5.53 -1.94 -11.66
C LEU A 113 -7.03 -2.05 -11.94
N PRO A 114 -7.48 -1.51 -13.10
CA PRO A 114 -8.88 -1.58 -13.52
C PRO A 114 -9.34 -3.00 -13.83
#